data_AF-A0A833S310-F1
#
_entry.id   AF-A0A833S310-F1
#
_cell.length_a   1.000
_cell.length_b   1.000
_cell.length_c   1.000
_cell.angle_alpha   90.00
_cell.angle_beta   90.00
_cell.angle_gamma   90.00
#
_symmetry.space_group_name_H-M   'P 1'
#
loop_
_entity.id
_entity.type
_entity.pdbx_description
1 polymer ?
#
loop_
_entity_poly.entity_id
_entity_poly.type
_entity_poly.pdbx_seq_one_letter_code
_entity_poly.pdbx_strand_id
1 'polypeptide(L)'
;MPTDMGEITKEEPRKGGFWDTVRCCHTIKIELTPRQLLDINGEFDGNKAVINMFGGIYTYFDDNLGFRPEFLAFSSPHGDHRIVLKNLTDEVGPLFIMIDEIGMAFSHIKLTDKVDQSKRFVAFRYHVVASLFSNGDFSS
;
A
#
# COMPACT_ATOMS: atom_id res chain seq x y z
N MET A 1 11.42 -30.81 53.89
CA MET A 1 10.89 -30.36 52.59
C MET A 1 11.18 -28.86 52.47
N PRO A 2 11.89 -28.42 51.43
CA PRO A 2 11.74 -27.06 50.92
C PRO A 2 11.11 -27.08 49.53
N THR A 3 10.22 -26.13 49.32
CA THR A 3 9.38 -25.92 48.15
C THR A 3 10.23 -25.41 46.98
N ASP A 4 10.27 -26.18 45.89
CA ASP A 4 10.82 -25.74 44.62
C ASP A 4 9.79 -24.80 43.97
N MET A 5 9.89 -23.51 44.31
CA MET A 5 9.14 -22.44 43.66
C MET A 5 9.81 -22.20 42.32
N GLY A 6 9.36 -22.92 41.30
CA GLY A 6 9.81 -22.75 39.92
C GLY A 6 9.87 -21.27 39.58
N GLU A 7 11.06 -20.82 39.17
CA GLU A 7 11.25 -19.51 38.56
C GLU A 7 10.32 -19.42 37.35
N ILE A 8 9.22 -18.70 37.50
CA ILE A 8 8.47 -18.17 36.37
C ILE A 8 9.37 -17.10 35.77
N THR A 9 10.24 -17.51 34.86
CA THR A 9 10.93 -16.59 33.96
C THR A 9 9.84 -15.83 33.22
N LYS A 10 9.63 -14.56 33.58
CA LYS A 10 8.86 -13.62 32.76
C LYS A 10 9.56 -13.59 31.41
N GLU A 11 8.97 -14.25 30.41
CA GLU A 11 9.38 -14.03 29.02
C GLU A 11 9.29 -12.53 28.76
N GLU A 12 10.42 -11.90 28.43
CA GLU A 12 10.42 -10.54 27.95
C GLU A 12 9.49 -10.46 26.72
N PRO A 13 8.64 -9.43 26.60
CA PRO A 13 7.77 -9.29 25.44
C PRO A 13 8.66 -9.28 24.20
N ARG A 14 8.48 -10.26 23.33
CA ARG A 14 9.21 -10.37 22.06
C ARG A 14 9.03 -9.07 21.30
N LYS A 15 10.05 -8.21 21.29
CA LYS A 15 10.12 -7.07 20.38
C LYS A 15 10.05 -7.62 18.96
N GLY A 16 9.05 -7.18 18.19
CA GLY A 16 8.91 -7.59 16.79
C GLY A 16 7.62 -8.34 16.45
N GLY A 17 6.51 -8.06 17.14
CA GLY A 17 5.19 -8.52 16.70
C GLY A 17 4.57 -7.61 15.63
N PHE A 18 3.61 -8.14 14.84
CA PHE A 18 2.86 -7.37 13.83
C PHE A 18 2.34 -6.03 14.36
N TRP A 19 1.80 -6.00 15.58
CA TRP A 19 1.28 -4.78 16.20
C TRP A 19 2.35 -3.76 16.54
N ASP A 20 3.57 -4.19 16.88
CA ASP A 20 4.69 -3.27 17.10
C ASP A 20 5.16 -2.68 15.77
N THR A 21 5.18 -3.48 14.71
CA THR A 21 5.45 -2.99 13.35
C THR A 21 4.41 -1.95 12.92
N VAL A 22 3.11 -2.24 13.07
CA VAL A 22 2.02 -1.31 12.71
C VAL A 22 2.12 0.00 13.48
N ARG A 23 2.50 -0.03 14.77
CA ARG A 23 2.69 1.18 15.59
C ARG A 23 3.88 2.04 15.13
N CYS A 24 4.87 1.43 14.49
CA CYS A 24 6.02 2.13 13.93
C CYS A 24 5.81 2.55 12.47
N CYS A 25 4.73 2.12 11.83
CA CYS A 25 4.47 2.44 10.43
C CYS A 25 4.00 3.88 10.24
N HIS A 26 4.48 4.52 9.18
CA HIS A 26 3.77 5.66 8.59
C HIS A 26 2.46 5.17 7.97
N THR A 27 1.33 5.64 8.53
CA THR A 27 0.00 5.31 8.00
C THR A 27 -0.39 6.31 6.93
N ILE A 28 -0.44 5.84 5.69
CA ILE A 28 -0.73 6.65 4.51
C ILE A 28 -2.10 6.26 3.98
N LYS A 29 -3.05 7.19 4.02
CA LYS A 29 -4.36 7.01 3.39
C LYS A 29 -4.33 7.60 1.98
N ILE A 30 -4.67 6.79 0.99
CA ILE A 30 -4.77 7.22 -0.42
C ILE A 30 -6.22 7.06 -0.86
N GLU A 31 -6.81 8.16 -1.33
CA GLU A 31 -8.14 8.19 -1.92
C GLU A 31 -7.99 8.34 -3.43
N LEU A 32 -8.44 7.33 -4.19
CA LEU A 32 -8.34 7.31 -5.65
C LEU A 32 -9.71 7.62 -6.25
N THR A 33 -9.78 8.69 -7.05
CA THR A 33 -11.00 9.07 -7.77
C THR A 33 -11.13 8.32 -9.10
N PRO A 34 -12.33 8.24 -9.69
CA PRO A 34 -12.51 7.63 -11.01
C PRO A 34 -11.60 8.25 -12.08
N ARG A 35 -11.37 9.57 -12.02
CA ARG A 35 -10.49 10.28 -12.95
C ARG A 35 -9.04 9.81 -12.86
N GLN A 36 -8.61 9.28 -11.71
CA GLN A 36 -7.25 8.79 -11.47
C GLN A 36 -7.08 7.31 -11.82
N LEU A 37 -8.19 6.56 -11.94
CA LEU A 37 -8.19 5.13 -12.26
C LEU A 37 -8.60 4.82 -13.70
N LEU A 38 -9.36 5.69 -14.34
CA LEU A 38 -10.00 5.41 -15.62
C LEU A 38 -9.42 6.25 -16.77
N ASP A 39 -9.38 5.68 -17.97
CA ASP A 39 -9.01 6.35 -19.22
C ASP A 39 -10.15 7.24 -19.75
N ILE A 40 -9.96 7.83 -20.95
CA ILE A 40 -10.97 8.69 -21.59
C ILE A 40 -12.25 7.94 -22.00
N ASN A 41 -12.16 6.62 -22.19
CA ASN A 41 -13.29 5.74 -22.51
C ASN A 41 -13.98 5.23 -21.25
N GLY A 42 -13.43 5.56 -20.07
CA GLY A 42 -13.88 5.08 -18.79
C GLY A 42 -13.36 3.69 -18.44
N GLU A 43 -12.46 3.09 -19.22
CA GLU A 43 -11.84 1.80 -18.91
C GLU A 43 -10.72 1.93 -17.87
N PHE A 44 -10.41 0.84 -17.17
CA PHE A 44 -9.35 0.86 -16.16
C PHE A 44 -7.96 1.07 -16.80
N ASP A 45 -7.22 2.05 -16.28
CA ASP A 45 -5.87 2.38 -16.69
C ASP A 45 -4.89 2.12 -15.54
N GLY A 46 -4.17 1.00 -15.63
CA GLY A 46 -3.23 0.57 -14.60
C GLY A 46 -2.05 1.52 -14.42
N ASN A 47 -1.51 2.09 -15.50
CA ASN A 47 -0.39 3.02 -15.42
C ASN A 47 -0.83 4.30 -14.69
N LYS A 48 -2.01 4.80 -15.03
CA LYS A 48 -2.58 5.97 -14.39
C LYS A 48 -2.87 5.73 -12.92
N ALA A 49 -3.45 4.59 -12.57
CA ALA A 49 -3.72 4.22 -11.18
C ALA A 49 -2.43 4.18 -10.34
N VAL A 50 -1.37 3.58 -10.87
CA VAL A 50 -0.04 3.51 -10.24
C VAL A 50 0.58 4.89 -10.05
N ILE A 51 0.58 5.73 -11.10
CA ILE A 51 1.11 7.10 -11.03
C ILE A 51 0.42 7.88 -9.92
N ASN A 52 -0.91 7.77 -9.84
CA ASN A 52 -1.68 8.49 -8.83
C ASN A 52 -1.49 7.91 -7.43
N MET A 53 -1.29 6.59 -7.29
CA MET A 53 -0.95 5.97 -6.01
C MET A 53 0.39 6.50 -5.48
N PHE A 54 1.46 6.44 -6.28
CA PHE A 54 2.78 6.94 -5.86
C PHE A 54 2.79 8.46 -5.67
N GLY A 55 2.06 9.20 -6.50
CA GLY A 55 1.82 10.63 -6.29
C GLY A 55 1.16 10.92 -4.94
N GLY A 56 0.16 10.14 -4.54
CA GLY A 56 -0.49 10.28 -3.24
C GLY A 56 0.47 9.99 -2.07
N ILE A 57 1.32 8.98 -2.19
CA ILE A 57 2.38 8.70 -1.19
C ILE A 57 3.35 9.87 -1.11
N TYR A 58 3.81 10.39 -2.25
CA TYR A 58 4.71 11.54 -2.31
C TYR A 58 4.11 12.77 -1.62
N THR A 59 2.87 13.12 -1.97
CA THR A 59 2.14 14.24 -1.38
C THR A 59 1.94 14.06 0.12
N TYR A 60 1.70 12.83 0.59
CA TYR A 60 1.59 12.57 2.03
C TYR A 60 2.86 12.98 2.79
N PHE A 61 4.04 12.58 2.31
CA PHE A 61 5.30 12.93 2.98
C PHE A 61 5.56 14.43 2.95
N ASP A 62 5.32 15.08 1.80
CA ASP A 62 5.51 16.52 1.65
C ASP A 62 4.59 17.31 2.61
N ASP A 63 3.29 17.00 2.58
CA ASP A 63 2.28 17.77 3.31
C ASP A 63 2.29 17.47 4.83
N ASN A 64 2.56 16.23 5.23
CA ASN A 64 2.42 15.82 6.65
C ASN A 64 3.75 15.75 7.40
N LEU A 65 4.87 15.52 6.70
CA LEU A 65 6.17 15.29 7.33
C LEU A 65 7.22 16.33 6.90
N GLY A 66 6.89 17.20 5.94
CA GLY A 66 7.73 18.33 5.54
C GLY A 66 9.01 17.91 4.80
N PHE A 67 9.05 16.68 4.27
CA PHE A 67 10.15 16.21 3.44
C PHE A 67 9.62 15.36 2.29
N ARG A 68 10.42 15.23 1.24
CA ARG A 68 10.08 14.44 0.05
C ARG A 68 11.05 13.29 -0.08
N PRO A 69 10.59 12.02 -0.05
CA PRO A 69 11.46 10.88 -0.23
C PRO A 69 12.15 10.97 -1.59
N GLU A 70 13.48 10.91 -1.60
CA GLU A 70 14.26 11.04 -2.83
C GLU A 70 13.90 9.93 -3.81
N PHE A 71 13.62 8.73 -3.30
CA PHE A 71 13.31 7.59 -4.15
C PHE A 71 12.03 7.80 -4.98
N LEU A 72 11.04 8.51 -4.43
CA LEU A 72 9.81 8.85 -5.14
C LEU A 72 9.99 10.02 -6.11
N ALA A 73 10.95 10.90 -5.87
CA ALA A 73 11.23 12.05 -6.75
C ALA A 73 11.86 11.62 -8.10
N PHE A 74 12.55 10.48 -8.13
CA PHE A 74 13.27 9.98 -9.32
C PHE A 74 12.72 8.66 -9.88
N SER A 75 11.75 8.01 -9.22
CA SER A 75 11.20 6.74 -9.69
C SER A 75 10.36 6.91 -10.95
N SER A 76 10.66 6.12 -11.99
CA SER A 76 9.78 5.98 -13.15
C SER A 76 8.49 5.26 -12.75
N PRO A 77 7.31 5.72 -13.21
CA PRO A 77 6.04 5.04 -12.96
C PRO A 77 5.94 3.65 -13.63
N HIS A 78 6.89 3.32 -14.51
CA HIS A 78 6.99 2.04 -15.21
C HIS A 78 8.01 1.07 -14.58
N GLY A 79 8.59 1.41 -13.43
CA GLY A 79 9.50 0.53 -12.69
C GLY A 79 8.78 -0.58 -11.92
N ASP A 80 9.52 -1.57 -11.42
CA ASP A 80 8.98 -2.58 -10.50
C ASP A 80 8.58 -1.90 -9.18
N HIS A 81 7.27 -1.77 -8.96
CA HIS A 81 6.69 -1.05 -7.81
C HIS A 81 7.15 -1.62 -6.47
N ARG A 82 7.56 -2.89 -6.42
CA ARG A 82 8.12 -3.53 -5.23
C ARG A 82 9.46 -2.94 -4.85
N ILE A 83 10.31 -2.69 -5.84
CA ILE A 83 11.61 -2.04 -5.62
C ILE A 83 11.39 -0.62 -5.13
N VAL A 84 10.40 0.08 -5.67
CA VAL A 84 10.03 1.44 -5.22
C VAL A 84 9.58 1.44 -3.76
N LEU A 85 8.63 0.57 -3.39
CA LEU A 85 8.16 0.50 -2.02
C LEU A 85 9.22 0.00 -1.05
N LYS A 86 10.07 -0.96 -1.44
CA LYS A 86 11.17 -1.45 -0.63
C LYS A 86 12.18 -0.33 -0.33
N ASN A 87 12.65 0.35 -1.36
CA ASN A 87 13.63 1.42 -1.18
C ASN A 87 13.03 2.59 -0.42
N LEU A 88 11.73 2.87 -0.62
CA LEU A 88 11.01 3.83 0.21
C LEU A 88 10.97 3.39 1.67
N THR A 89 10.71 2.12 1.98
CA THR A 89 10.75 1.62 3.37
C THR A 89 12.14 1.65 3.99
N ASP A 90 13.20 1.49 3.18
CA ASP A 90 14.59 1.62 3.63
C ASP A 90 14.91 3.10 3.97
N GLU A 91 14.31 4.05 3.26
CA GLU A 91 14.50 5.50 3.47
C GLU A 91 13.68 6.05 4.65
N VAL A 92 12.39 5.72 4.71
CA VAL A 92 11.44 6.36 5.65
C VAL A 92 10.98 5.43 6.76
N GLY A 93 11.45 4.19 6.79
CA GLY A 93 10.98 3.17 7.71
C GLY A 93 9.69 2.47 7.24
N PRO A 94 9.09 1.63 8.10
CA PRO A 94 7.98 0.78 7.70
C PRO A 94 6.75 1.59 7.29
N LEU A 95 6.03 1.10 6.28
CA LEU A 95 4.86 1.76 5.71
C LEU A 95 3.59 0.95 5.98
N PHE A 96 2.49 1.64 6.25
CA PHE A 96 1.15 1.08 6.27
C PHE A 96 0.29 1.88 5.29
N ILE A 97 0.08 1.34 4.10
CA ILE A 97 -0.67 2.02 3.03
C ILE A 97 -2.09 1.49 3.03
N MET A 98 -3.04 2.40 3.26
CA MET A 98 -4.47 2.15 3.17
C MET A 98 -5.02 2.82 1.93
N ILE A 99 -5.60 2.03 1.02
CA ILE A 99 -6.31 2.54 -0.15
C ILE A 99 -7.79 2.46 0.16
N ASP A 100 -8.41 3.60 0.40
CA ASP A 100 -9.82 3.69 0.82
C ASP A 100 -10.73 3.99 -0.37
N GLU A 101 -12.03 3.72 -0.20
CA GLU A 101 -13.10 4.08 -1.15
C GLU A 101 -12.93 3.60 -2.60
N ILE A 102 -12.09 2.57 -2.83
CA ILE A 102 -11.85 2.00 -4.17
C ILE A 102 -13.17 1.66 -4.87
N GLY A 103 -14.17 1.17 -4.11
CA GLY A 103 -15.49 0.87 -4.66
C GLY A 103 -16.24 2.09 -5.20
N MET A 104 -16.10 3.26 -4.56
CA MET A 104 -16.70 4.51 -5.03
C MET A 104 -16.01 5.03 -6.29
N ALA A 105 -14.70 4.76 -6.43
CA ALA A 105 -13.97 5.09 -7.64
C ALA A 105 -14.50 4.36 -8.90
N PHE A 106 -15.20 3.24 -8.71
CA PHE A 106 -15.83 2.46 -9.78
C PHE A 106 -17.35 2.63 -9.85
N SER A 107 -17.97 3.42 -8.96
CA SER A 107 -19.42 3.66 -8.96
C SER A 107 -19.85 4.84 -9.83
N HIS A 108 -19.04 5.23 -10.84
CA HIS A 108 -19.35 6.39 -11.69
C HIS A 108 -20.64 6.15 -12.51
N ILE A 109 -21.49 7.19 -12.58
CA ILE A 109 -22.88 7.23 -13.08
C ILE A 109 -23.14 6.60 -14.47
N LYS A 110 -22.10 6.35 -15.27
CA LYS A 110 -22.22 5.68 -16.58
C LYS A 110 -22.17 4.15 -16.52
N LEU A 111 -21.92 3.56 -15.34
CA LEU A 111 -21.80 2.12 -15.12
C LEU A 111 -23.06 1.61 -14.42
N THR A 112 -24.14 1.46 -15.17
CA THR A 112 -25.38 0.85 -14.67
C THR A 112 -25.26 -0.66 -14.46
N ASP A 113 -24.20 -1.29 -14.97
CA ASP A 113 -23.99 -2.74 -14.88
C ASP A 113 -22.96 -3.11 -13.79
N LYS A 114 -23.41 -3.89 -12.81
CA LYS A 114 -22.58 -4.42 -11.72
C LYS A 114 -21.45 -5.32 -12.23
N VAL A 115 -21.63 -5.92 -13.41
CA VAL A 115 -20.63 -6.81 -14.03
C VAL A 115 -19.36 -6.02 -14.41
N ASP A 116 -19.50 -4.82 -14.96
CA ASP A 116 -18.36 -4.03 -15.41
C ASP A 116 -17.61 -3.35 -14.25
N GLN A 117 -18.32 -3.00 -13.17
CA GLN A 117 -17.69 -2.57 -11.92
C GLN A 117 -16.80 -3.67 -11.33
N SER A 118 -17.30 -4.92 -11.31
CA SER A 118 -16.54 -6.08 -10.82
C SER A 118 -15.28 -6.34 -11.66
N LYS A 119 -15.38 -6.30 -13.00
CA LYS A 119 -14.22 -6.47 -13.89
C LYS A 119 -13.14 -5.42 -13.65
N ARG A 120 -13.53 -4.15 -13.48
CA ARG A 120 -12.59 -3.04 -13.25
C ARG A 120 -11.93 -3.12 -11.88
N PHE A 121 -12.68 -3.51 -10.85
CA PHE A 121 -12.10 -3.79 -9.54
C PHE A 121 -11.10 -4.96 -9.59
N VAL A 122 -11.42 -6.03 -10.31
CA VAL A 122 -10.51 -7.16 -10.53
C VAL A 122 -9.25 -6.71 -11.26
N ALA A 123 -9.37 -5.87 -12.29
CA ALA A 123 -8.23 -5.30 -13.00
C ALA A 123 -7.35 -4.44 -12.08
N PHE A 124 -7.95 -3.57 -11.26
CA PHE A 124 -7.23 -2.80 -10.22
C PHE A 124 -6.48 -3.74 -9.26
N ARG A 125 -7.15 -4.79 -8.77
CA ARG A 125 -6.51 -5.78 -7.91
C ARG A 125 -5.31 -6.43 -8.61
N TYR A 126 -5.40 -6.82 -9.87
CA TYR A 126 -4.28 -7.45 -10.57
C TYR A 126 -3.12 -6.48 -10.87
N HIS A 127 -3.41 -5.26 -11.30
CA HIS A 127 -2.39 -4.34 -11.78
C HIS A 127 -1.77 -3.46 -10.69
N VAL A 128 -2.52 -3.19 -9.62
CA VAL A 128 -2.10 -2.27 -8.54
C VAL A 128 -1.86 -3.00 -7.24
N VAL A 129 -2.68 -4.01 -6.89
CA VAL A 129 -2.51 -4.72 -5.60
C VAL A 129 -1.60 -5.94 -5.77
N ALA A 130 -1.87 -6.80 -6.74
CA ALA A 130 -1.11 -8.01 -6.96
C ALA A 130 0.31 -7.71 -7.42
N SER A 131 0.56 -6.60 -8.12
CA SER A 131 1.93 -6.14 -8.42
C SER A 131 2.73 -5.82 -7.15
N LEU A 132 2.08 -5.50 -6.04
CA LEU A 132 2.73 -5.28 -4.73
C LEU A 132 3.01 -6.59 -3.98
N PHE A 133 2.27 -7.66 -4.28
CA PHE A 133 2.28 -8.91 -3.50
C PHE A 133 2.71 -10.17 -4.28
N SER A 134 2.85 -10.13 -5.61
CA SER A 134 3.12 -11.32 -6.42
C SER A 134 4.62 -11.47 -6.73
N ASN A 135 5.11 -12.68 -6.46
CA ASN A 135 6.48 -13.20 -6.66
C ASN A 135 7.53 -12.67 -5.68
N GLY A 136 7.18 -12.66 -4.40
CA GLY A 136 8.13 -13.03 -3.36
C GLY A 136 8.08 -14.55 -3.19
N ASP A 137 9.00 -15.27 -3.82
CA ASP A 137 9.48 -16.50 -3.20
C ASP A 137 10.08 -16.07 -1.86
N PHE A 138 9.32 -16.24 -0.78
CA PHE A 138 9.90 -16.36 0.56
C PHE A 138 10.57 -17.73 0.64
N SER A 139 11.63 -17.92 -0.15
CA SER A 139 12.55 -19.03 0.03
C SER A 139 13.78 -18.51 0.76
N SER A 140 13.97 -19.10 1.95
CA SER A 140 15.07 -19.01 2.93
C SER A 140 15.25 -17.71 3.69
#